data_AF-A0A1G4PWL7-F1
#
_entry.id   AF-A0A1G4PWL7-F1
#
_cell.length_a   1.000
_cell.length_b   1.000
_cell.length_c   1.000
_cell.angle_alpha   90.00
_cell.angle_beta   90.00
_cell.angle_gamma   90.00
#
_symmetry.space_group_name_H-M   'P 1'
#
loop_
_entity.id
_entity.type
_entity.pdbx_description
1 polymer ?
#
loop_
_entity_poly.entity_id
_entity_poly.type
_entity_poly.pdbx_seq_one_letter_code
_entity_poly.pdbx_strand_id
1 'polypeptide(L)'
;MGIRLYDSAWVALRGVDTPQQVQKDRLNPAIFIIDGYRYDIDGRAFYVSETAPDILRLLSLQDARTLGLSTQYVAPKEILA
;
A
#
# COMPACT_ATOMS: atom_id res chain seq x y z
N MET A 1 -12.23 6.26 13.23
CA MET A 1 -11.99 5.09 12.35
C MET A 1 -10.57 5.17 11.85
N GLY A 2 -9.71 4.21 12.21
CA GLY A 2 -8.32 4.16 11.76
C GLY A 2 -8.18 3.25 10.55
N ILE A 3 -7.20 3.53 9.69
CA ILE A 3 -6.78 2.65 8.60
C ILE A 3 -5.94 1.53 9.20
N ARG A 4 -6.11 0.29 8.72
CA ARG A 4 -5.22 -0.82 9.04
C ARG A 4 -4.73 -1.47 7.76
N LEU A 5 -3.44 -1.35 7.51
CA LEU A 5 -2.81 -1.86 6.29
C LEU A 5 -2.67 -3.39 6.35
N TYR A 6 -2.87 -4.01 5.20
CA TYR A 6 -2.61 -5.42 4.96
C TYR A 6 -2.04 -5.58 3.55
N ASP A 7 -1.36 -6.70 3.34
CA ASP A 7 -0.64 -6.96 2.11
C ASP A 7 -1.57 -7.02 0.90
N SER A 8 -1.12 -6.50 -0.23
CA SER A 8 -1.86 -6.40 -1.50
C SER A 8 -3.16 -5.59 -1.46
N ALA A 9 -3.44 -4.86 -0.38
CA ALA A 9 -4.48 -3.83 -0.39
C ALA A 9 -4.16 -2.75 -1.43
N TRP A 10 -5.18 -2.13 -2.00
CA TRP A 10 -5.00 -0.90 -2.79
C TRP A 10 -5.41 0.29 -1.93
N VAL A 11 -4.63 1.36 -1.99
CA VAL A 11 -4.91 2.61 -1.27
C VAL A 11 -4.93 3.82 -2.19
N ALA A 12 -5.76 4.80 -1.87
CA ALA A 12 -5.67 6.12 -2.48
C ALA A 12 -4.80 7.03 -1.61
N LEU A 13 -3.77 7.63 -2.20
CA LEU A 13 -2.88 8.57 -1.51
C LEU A 13 -3.26 10.02 -1.84
N ARG A 14 -3.02 10.93 -0.91
CA ARG A 14 -3.23 12.36 -1.14
C ARG A 14 -2.27 12.88 -2.20
N GLY A 15 -2.81 13.49 -3.25
CA GLY A 15 -2.01 14.09 -4.33
C GLY A 15 -1.46 13.08 -5.34
N VAL A 16 -1.85 11.80 -5.25
CA VAL A 16 -1.53 10.77 -6.24
C VAL A 16 -2.82 10.33 -6.92
N ASP A 17 -2.89 10.48 -8.25
CA ASP A 17 -4.12 10.24 -9.02
C ASP A 17 -4.48 8.75 -9.12
N THR A 18 -3.48 7.88 -9.09
CA THR A 18 -3.65 6.43 -9.21
C THR A 18 -3.56 5.75 -7.86
N PRO A 19 -4.49 4.85 -7.51
CA PRO A 19 -4.34 4.01 -6.33
C PRO A 19 -3.04 3.22 -6.38
N GLN A 20 -2.44 3.02 -5.22
CA GLN A 20 -1.16 2.34 -5.06
C GLN A 20 -1.34 1.05 -4.28
N GLN A 21 -0.60 0.01 -4.67
CA GLN A 21 -0.67 -1.27 -3.99
C GLN A 21 0.23 -1.26 -2.75
N VAL A 22 -0.32 -1.74 -1.65
CA VAL A 22 0.40 -1.98 -0.40
C VAL A 22 1.22 -3.23 -0.55
N GLN A 23 2.52 -3.11 -0.28
CA GLN A 23 3.45 -4.22 -0.23
C GLN A 23 4.01 -4.35 1.17
N LYS A 24 4.21 -5.56 1.66
CA LYS A 24 4.90 -5.76 2.93
C LYS A 24 6.41 -5.72 2.74
N ASP A 25 7.13 -4.99 3.59
CA ASP A 25 8.59 -5.02 3.58
C ASP A 25 9.08 -6.42 3.99
N ARG A 26 10.00 -6.98 3.21
CA ARG A 26 10.51 -8.35 3.40
C ARG A 26 11.51 -8.45 4.56
N LEU A 27 12.24 -7.37 4.86
CA LEU A 27 13.25 -7.33 5.91
C LEU A 27 12.63 -6.97 7.26
N ASN A 28 11.59 -6.12 7.26
CA ASN A 28 10.86 -5.73 8.45
C ASN A 28 9.33 -5.91 8.27
N PRO A 29 8.75 -7.00 8.80
CA PRO A 29 7.32 -7.27 8.68
C PRO A 29 6.38 -6.25 9.35
N ALA A 30 6.90 -5.29 10.12
CA ALA A 30 6.12 -4.20 10.69
C ALA A 30 5.93 -3.02 9.72
N ILE A 31 6.66 -3.00 8.60
CA ILE A 31 6.66 -1.92 7.62
C ILE A 31 5.87 -2.33 6.38
N PHE A 32 5.06 -1.39 5.91
CA PHE A 32 4.35 -1.46 4.63
C PHE A 32 4.95 -0.43 3.66
N ILE A 33 5.14 -0.82 2.42
CA ILE A 33 5.67 0.00 1.34
C ILE A 33 4.53 0.35 0.39
N ILE A 34 4.37 1.62 0.08
CA ILE A 34 3.36 2.13 -0.86
C ILE A 34 4.03 3.23 -1.68
N ASP A 35 4.15 3.02 -2.99
CA ASP A 35 4.83 3.96 -3.90
C ASP A 35 6.24 4.38 -3.42
N GLY A 36 6.98 3.42 -2.84
CA GLY A 36 8.33 3.64 -2.30
C GLY A 36 8.38 4.26 -0.90
N TYR A 37 7.28 4.81 -0.38
CA TYR A 37 7.19 5.33 0.98
C TYR A 37 6.90 4.23 1.99
N ARG A 38 7.38 4.40 3.23
CA ARG A 38 7.23 3.42 4.31
C ARG A 38 6.19 3.87 5.33
N TYR A 39 5.31 2.95 5.69
CA TYR A 39 4.23 3.17 6.63
C TYR A 39 4.23 2.10 7.72
N ASP A 40 3.73 2.46 8.90
CA ASP A 40 3.33 1.50 9.93
C ASP A 40 1.99 0.83 9.58
N ILE A 41 1.56 -0.12 10.40
CA ILE A 41 0.30 -0.85 10.22
C ILE A 41 -0.95 0.05 10.26
N ASP A 42 -0.87 1.22 10.88
CA ASP A 42 -1.97 2.16 11.01
C ASP A 42 -1.97 3.22 9.88
N GLY A 43 -1.06 3.09 8.90
CA GLY A 43 -0.98 3.95 7.73
C GLY A 43 -0.26 5.27 7.96
N ARG A 44 0.57 5.37 9.00
CA ARG A 44 1.38 6.56 9.30
C ARG A 44 2.78 6.39 8.72
N ALA A 45 3.41 7.50 8.32
CA ALA A 45 4.80 7.49 7.89
C ALA A 45 5.69 6.83 8.96
N PHE A 46 6.45 5.81 8.55
CA PHE A 46 7.30 5.04 9.46
C PHE A 46 8.50 5.87 9.96
N TYR A 47 9.08 6.69 9.08
CA TYR A 47 10.12 7.64 9.44
C TYR A 47 9.55 9.05 9.51
N VAL A 48 9.68 9.68 10.68
CA VAL A 48 9.19 11.07 10.91
C VAL A 48 9.92 12.09 10.03
N SER A 49 11.14 11.78 9.56
CA SER A 49 11.92 12.64 8.67
C SER A 49 11.52 12.55 7.19
N GLU A 50 10.67 11.59 6.81
CA GLU A 50 10.26 11.36 5.42
C GLU A 50 8.80 11.84 5.27
N THR A 51 8.55 12.82 4.40
CA THR A 51 7.19 13.28 4.14
C THR A 51 6.50 12.28 3.22
N ALA A 52 5.76 11.34 3.82
CA ALA A 52 4.95 10.38 3.08
C ALA A 52 3.53 10.94 2.84
N PRO A 53 2.93 10.71 1.66
CA PRO A 53 1.55 11.10 1.39
C PRO A 53 0.54 10.50 2.38
N ASP A 54 -0.47 11.28 2.78
CA ASP A 54 -1.56 10.77 3.61
C ASP A 54 -2.36 9.69 2.87
N ILE A 55 -2.61 8.57 3.54
CA ILE A 55 -3.51 7.54 3.04
C ILE A 55 -4.95 8.02 3.24
N LEU A 56 -5.67 8.26 2.15
CA LEU A 56 -7.04 8.75 2.20
C LEU A 56 -8.05 7.64 2.50
N ARG A 57 -7.86 6.47 1.88
CA ARG A 57 -8.72 5.29 2.07
C ARG A 57 -8.06 4.02 1.53
N LEU A 58 -8.45 2.88 2.11
CA LEU A 58 -8.32 1.58 1.45
C LEU A 58 -9.44 1.42 0.43
N LEU A 59 -9.11 0.86 -0.72
CA LEU A 59 -10.08 0.46 -1.72
C LEU A 59 -10.65 -0.91 -1.36
N SER A 60 -11.96 -1.05 -1.51
CA SER A 60 -12.59 -2.37 -1.48
C SER A 60 -12.17 -3.17 -2.72
N LEU A 61 -12.34 -4.49 -2.68
CA LEU A 61 -12.15 -5.33 -3.86
C LEU A 61 -13.07 -4.92 -5.02
N GLN A 62 -14.25 -4.40 -4.72
CA GLN A 62 -15.18 -3.89 -5.73
C GLN A 62 -14.61 -2.63 -6.39
N ASP A 63 -14.16 -1.66 -5.61
CA ASP A 63 -13.56 -0.42 -6.14
C ASP A 63 -12.32 -0.72 -6.98
N ALA A 64 -11.46 -1.64 -6.51
CA ALA A 64 -10.28 -2.06 -7.25
C ALA A 64 -10.64 -2.66 -8.62
N ARG A 65 -11.65 -3.55 -8.66
CA ARG A 65 -12.15 -4.12 -9.92
C ARG A 65 -12.74 -3.07 -10.85
N THR A 66 -13.53 -2.13 -10.33
CA THR A 66 -14.10 -1.03 -11.12
C THR A 66 -13.01 -0.16 -11.76
N LEU A 67 -11.88 0.00 -11.08
CA LEU A 67 -10.71 0.72 -11.58
C LEU A 67 -9.79 -0.12 -12.48
N GLY A 68 -10.15 -1.38 -12.76
CA GLY A 68 -9.32 -2.29 -13.56
C GLY A 68 -8.02 -2.73 -12.86
N LEU A 69 -7.92 -2.51 -11.54
CA LEU A 69 -6.74 -2.88 -10.75
C LEU A 69 -6.74 -4.39 -10.52
N SER A 70 -5.56 -5.00 -10.61
CA SER A 70 -5.42 -6.41 -10.30
C SER A 70 -5.76 -6.67 -8.84
N THR A 71 -6.74 -7.53 -8.60
CA THR A 71 -7.05 -8.07 -7.26
C THR A 71 -6.31 -9.38 -6.99
N GLN A 72 -5.48 -9.84 -7.92
CA GLN A 72 -4.64 -11.00 -7.69
C GLN A 72 -3.42 -10.56 -6.89
N TYR A 73 -3.15 -11.29 -5.80
CA TYR A 73 -1.87 -11.21 -5.11
C TYR A 73 -0.77 -11.59 -6.10
N VAL A 74 -0.05 -10.61 -6.64
CA VAL A 74 1.13 -10.87 -7.47
C VAL A 74 2.32 -10.78 -6.52
N ALA A 75 2.78 -11.94 -6.03
CA ALA A 75 4.12 -12.01 -5.45
C ALA A 75 5.11 -11.41 -6.47
N PRO A 76 5.99 -10.47 -6.09
CA PRO A 76 6.92 -9.87 -7.04
C PRO A 76 7.70 -10.95 -7.79
N LYS A 77 7.87 -10.77 -9.11
CA LYS A 77 8.51 -11.70 -10.06
C LYS A 77 10.02 -11.93 -9.84
N GLU A 78 10.49 -11.96 -8.60
CA GLU A 78 11.89 -12.32 -8.27
C GLU A 78 12.05 -13.80 -7.88
N ILE A 79 11.08 -14.66 -8.19
CA ILE A 79 11.17 -16.10 -7.94
C ILE A 79 11.06 -16.86 -9.28
N LEU A 80 11.97 -16.58 -10.21
CA LEU A 80 12.37 -17.48 -11.29
C LEU A 80 13.78 -17.06 -11.76
N ALA A 81 14.78 -17.30 -10.92
CA ALA A 81 16.18 -17.39 -11.30
C ALA A 81 16.86 -18.45 -10.43
#